data_AF-A0A2P5Y511-F1
#
_entry.id   AF-A0A2P5Y511-F1
#
_cell.length_a   1.000
_cell.length_b   1.000
_cell.length_c   1.000
_cell.angle_alpha   90.00
_cell.angle_beta   90.00
_cell.angle_gamma   90.00
#
_symmetry.space_group_name_H-M   'P 1'
#
loop_
_entity.id
_entity.type
_entity.pdbx_description
1 polymer ?
#
loop_
_entity_poly.entity_id
_entity_poly.type
_entity_poly.pdbx_seq_one_letter_code
_entity_poly.pdbx_strand_id
1 'polypeptide(L)'
;MPDSNKNQALDNIKDCERVGTSSRQKQKFTHTAGSRSFASVAEAELFEITHRKIDESPMASEAGEIMEKLKEKKAEYEAIASTDSSINIENIDNRIITEVLGPERYGRVQFQGSGVTPTQYFGSGSQQYMPFWSQAQAKVQRLRDQIAQMQLNTVEQFAEVQRKYEELQQ
;
A
#
# COMPACT_ATOMS: atom_id res chain seq x y z
N MET A 1 -11.94 -17.75 -56.76
CA MET A 1 -10.73 -17.17 -56.16
C MET A 1 -10.87 -17.26 -54.64
N PRO A 2 -10.08 -18.07 -53.92
CA PRO A 2 -10.18 -18.15 -52.47
C PRO A 2 -9.54 -16.91 -51.81
N ASP A 3 -10.21 -16.38 -50.78
CA ASP A 3 -9.84 -15.14 -50.08
C ASP A 3 -8.48 -15.23 -49.38
N SER A 4 -7.43 -14.71 -50.03
CA SER A 4 -6.05 -14.65 -49.51
C SER A 4 -5.93 -14.00 -48.11
N ASN A 5 -6.85 -13.11 -47.76
CA ASN A 5 -6.89 -12.39 -46.47
C ASN A 5 -7.15 -13.32 -45.26
N LYS A 6 -7.96 -14.38 -45.43
CA LYS A 6 -8.28 -15.32 -44.33
C LYS A 6 -7.07 -16.13 -43.88
N ASN A 7 -6.17 -16.46 -44.81
CA ASN A 7 -4.97 -17.24 -44.51
C ASN A 7 -3.91 -16.39 -43.78
N GLN A 8 -3.80 -15.10 -44.13
CA GLN A 8 -2.87 -14.18 -43.45
C GLN A 8 -3.25 -13.93 -41.99
N ALA A 9 -4.54 -13.79 -41.68
CA ALA A 9 -5.02 -13.65 -40.30
C ALA A 9 -4.76 -14.92 -39.47
N LEU A 10 -4.98 -16.10 -40.05
CA LEU A 10 -4.73 -17.38 -39.37
C LEU A 10 -3.23 -17.63 -39.13
N ASP A 11 -2.37 -17.21 -40.05
CA ASP A 11 -0.92 -17.36 -39.90
C ASP A 11 -0.36 -16.39 -38.84
N ASN A 12 -0.89 -15.17 -38.73
CA ASN A 12 -0.54 -14.22 -37.66
C ASN A 12 -0.95 -14.72 -36.27
N ILE A 13 -2.10 -15.39 -36.15
CA ILE A 13 -2.58 -15.98 -34.88
C ILE A 13 -1.65 -17.11 -34.42
N LYS A 14 -1.28 -18.00 -35.34
CA LYS A 14 -0.35 -19.11 -35.07
C LYS A 14 1.03 -18.59 -34.65
N ASP A 15 1.49 -17.50 -35.26
CA ASP A 15 2.76 -16.87 -34.88
C ASP A 15 2.74 -16.27 -33.48
N CYS A 16 1.63 -15.65 -33.09
CA CYS A 16 1.48 -15.08 -31.75
C CYS A 16 1.46 -16.16 -30.66
N GLU A 17 0.77 -17.28 -30.90
CA GLU A 17 0.73 -18.43 -30.00
C GLU A 17 2.12 -19.09 -29.86
N ARG A 18 2.85 -19.22 -30.96
CA ARG A 18 4.23 -19.71 -31.00
C ARG A 18 5.20 -18.79 -30.25
N VAL A 19 5.06 -17.47 -30.41
CA VAL A 19 5.86 -16.48 -29.68
C VAL A 19 5.55 -16.51 -28.18
N GLY A 20 4.28 -16.66 -27.81
CA GLY A 20 3.86 -16.77 -26.41
C GLY A 20 4.37 -18.03 -25.71
N THR A 21 4.34 -19.18 -26.40
CA THR A 21 4.86 -20.45 -25.87
C THR A 21 6.38 -20.47 -25.77
N SER A 22 7.09 -19.99 -26.80
CA SER A 22 8.56 -19.80 -26.79
C SER A 22 9.00 -18.85 -25.66
N SER A 23 8.29 -17.74 -25.45
CA SER A 23 8.59 -16.80 -24.37
C SER A 23 8.36 -17.41 -22.99
N ARG A 24 7.28 -18.18 -22.81
CA ARG A 24 7.04 -18.94 -21.56
C ARG A 24 8.10 -20.02 -21.31
N GLN A 25 8.51 -20.76 -22.33
CA GLN A 25 9.58 -21.77 -22.21
C GLN A 25 10.94 -21.16 -21.87
N LYS A 26 11.24 -19.96 -22.38
CA LYS A 26 12.48 -19.23 -22.09
C LYS A 26 12.42 -18.41 -20.81
N GLN A 27 11.28 -18.40 -20.12
CA GLN A 27 11.11 -17.72 -18.85
C GLN A 27 11.91 -18.46 -17.77
N LYS A 28 13.03 -17.87 -17.33
CA LYS A 28 13.94 -18.45 -16.34
C LYS A 28 13.50 -18.23 -14.89
N PHE A 29 12.52 -17.35 -14.67
CA PHE A 29 11.95 -17.06 -13.36
C PHE A 29 10.56 -17.67 -13.27
N THR A 30 10.35 -18.54 -12.29
CA THR A 30 9.03 -19.05 -11.92
C THR A 30 8.14 -17.85 -11.57
N HIS A 31 7.14 -17.52 -12.40
CA HIS A 31 6.23 -16.38 -12.17
C HIS A 31 5.21 -16.61 -11.05
N THR A 32 5.49 -17.58 -10.19
CA THR A 32 4.86 -17.70 -8.88
C THR A 32 5.94 -18.18 -7.93
N ALA A 33 6.95 -17.33 -7.69
CA ALA A 33 7.67 -17.41 -6.44
C ALA A 33 6.67 -17.02 -5.34
N GLY A 34 5.88 -18.01 -4.89
CA GLY A 34 4.89 -17.89 -3.82
C GLY A 34 5.53 -17.77 -2.44
N SER A 35 6.59 -16.98 -2.36
CA SER A 35 7.32 -16.73 -1.13
C SER A 35 8.10 -15.45 -1.31
N ARG A 36 7.51 -14.37 -0.78
CA ARG A 36 8.15 -13.14 -0.25
C ARG A 36 9.56 -12.86 -0.78
N SER A 37 9.71 -12.45 -2.04
CA SER A 37 11.04 -12.01 -2.50
C SER A 37 11.35 -10.56 -2.15
N PHE A 38 10.40 -9.63 -2.04
CA PHE A 38 10.74 -8.20 -1.79
C PHE A 38 9.67 -7.32 -1.10
N ALA A 39 8.63 -7.87 -0.46
CA ALA A 39 7.49 -7.07 0.03
C ALA A 39 6.98 -7.40 1.44
N SER A 40 7.84 -7.90 2.34
CA SER A 40 7.43 -8.25 3.73
C SER A 40 7.43 -7.07 4.70
N VAL A 41 7.85 -5.88 4.26
CA VAL A 41 7.87 -4.70 5.14
C VAL A 41 6.47 -4.10 5.10
N ALA A 42 5.71 -4.29 6.19
CA ALA A 42 4.41 -3.67 6.46
C ALA A 42 3.17 -4.31 5.79
N GLU A 43 3.12 -5.64 5.68
CA GLU A 43 1.94 -6.38 5.20
C GLU A 43 0.68 -6.12 6.06
N ALA A 44 0.85 -5.97 7.39
CA ALA A 44 -0.22 -5.57 8.31
C ALA A 44 -0.73 -4.14 8.04
N GLU A 45 0.17 -3.19 7.75
CA GLU A 45 -0.22 -1.81 7.47
C GLU A 45 -0.95 -1.70 6.13
N LEU A 46 -0.53 -2.51 5.15
CA LEU A 46 -1.22 -2.62 3.86
C LEU A 46 -2.65 -3.17 4.05
N PHE A 47 -2.84 -4.16 4.92
CA PHE A 47 -4.19 -4.64 5.29
C PHE A 47 -5.06 -3.48 5.79
N GLU A 48 -4.54 -2.71 6.75
CA GLU A 48 -5.27 -1.60 7.34
C GLU A 48 -5.61 -0.50 6.32
N ILE A 49 -4.71 -0.19 5.38
CA ILE A 49 -4.93 0.85 4.38
C ILE A 49 -5.97 0.39 3.35
N THR A 50 -5.88 -0.86 2.90
CA THR A 50 -6.74 -1.39 1.83
C THR A 50 -8.15 -1.72 2.28
N HIS A 51 -8.34 -2.06 3.57
CA HIS A 51 -9.63 -2.45 4.12
C HIS A 51 -10.29 -1.35 4.95
N ARG A 52 -9.80 -0.11 4.85
CA ARG A 52 -10.35 1.07 5.51
C ARG A 52 -11.00 2.01 4.49
N LYS A 53 -12.19 2.50 4.82
CA LYS A 53 -12.90 3.49 4.02
C LYS A 53 -12.26 4.88 4.19
N ILE A 54 -12.70 5.82 3.36
CA ILE A 54 -12.27 7.22 3.42
C ILE A 54 -12.62 7.87 4.76
N ASP A 55 -13.72 7.44 5.39
CA ASP A 55 -14.19 7.88 6.71
C ASP A 55 -13.47 7.19 7.89
N GLU A 56 -12.41 6.43 7.59
CA GLU A 56 -11.61 5.65 8.53
C GLU A 56 -12.30 4.45 9.19
N SER A 57 -13.56 4.18 8.84
CA SER A 57 -14.26 2.97 9.27
C SER A 57 -13.78 1.74 8.49
N PRO A 58 -13.84 0.54 9.08
CA PRO A 58 -13.53 -0.68 8.34
C PRO A 58 -14.55 -0.89 7.21
N MET A 59 -14.08 -1.39 6.07
CA MET A 59 -14.95 -1.66 4.91
C MET A 59 -16.03 -2.70 5.22
N ALA A 60 -15.72 -3.66 6.08
CA ALA A 60 -16.63 -4.70 6.58
C ALA A 60 -16.37 -4.97 8.07
N SER A 61 -17.35 -5.52 8.79
CA SER A 61 -17.18 -5.85 10.22
C SER A 61 -16.06 -6.87 10.47
N GLU A 62 -15.92 -7.87 9.59
CA GLU A 62 -14.84 -8.86 9.64
C GLU A 62 -13.46 -8.20 9.49
N ALA A 63 -13.32 -7.25 8.57
CA ALA A 63 -12.09 -6.48 8.42
C ALA A 63 -11.78 -5.66 9.68
N GLY A 64 -12.81 -5.11 10.34
CA GLY A 64 -12.66 -4.41 11.62
C GLY A 64 -12.11 -5.33 12.72
N GLU A 65 -12.64 -6.54 12.85
CA GLU A 65 -12.17 -7.54 13.82
C GLU A 65 -10.71 -7.94 13.56
N ILE A 66 -10.35 -8.13 12.29
CA ILE A 66 -8.97 -8.45 11.89
C ILE A 66 -8.02 -7.29 12.21
N MET A 67 -8.41 -6.04 11.92
CA MET A 67 -7.60 -4.85 12.24
C MET A 67 -7.37 -4.70 13.75
N GLU A 68 -8.36 -4.97 14.58
CA GLU A 68 -8.19 -4.97 16.04
C GLU A 68 -7.21 -6.05 16.51
N LYS A 69 -7.36 -7.29 15.99
CA LYS A 69 -6.44 -8.40 16.31
C LYS A 69 -5.00 -8.10 15.90
N LEU A 70 -4.79 -7.48 14.74
CA LEU A 70 -3.45 -7.06 14.29
C LEU A 70 -2.83 -6.04 15.25
N LYS A 71 -3.61 -5.05 15.71
CA LYS A 71 -3.14 -4.02 16.65
C LYS A 71 -2.84 -4.59 18.04
N GLU A 72 -3.70 -5.47 18.55
CA GLU A 72 -3.49 -6.15 19.83
C GLU A 72 -2.20 -6.97 19.80
N LYS A 73 -2.00 -7.77 18.76
CA LYS A 73 -0.80 -8.58 18.58
C LYS A 73 0.46 -7.74 18.41
N LYS A 74 0.38 -6.61 17.68
CA LYS A 74 1.51 -5.68 17.56
C LYS A 74 1.93 -5.13 18.91
N ALA A 75 0.99 -4.70 19.75
CA ALA A 75 1.28 -4.22 21.10
C ALA A 75 1.87 -5.31 22.00
N GLU A 76 1.36 -6.55 21.91
CA GLU A 76 1.89 -7.70 22.63
C GLU A 76 3.37 -7.94 22.27
N TYR A 77 3.69 -8.03 20.98
CA TYR A 77 5.07 -8.29 20.55
C TYR A 77 6.02 -7.11 20.75
N GLU A 78 5.54 -5.87 20.69
CA GLU A 78 6.35 -4.68 21.02
C GLU A 78 6.76 -4.68 22.50
N ALA A 79 5.87 -5.09 23.41
CA ALA A 79 6.19 -5.28 24.82
C ALA A 79 7.21 -6.41 25.06
N ILE A 80 7.10 -7.51 24.30
CA ILE A 80 8.06 -8.62 24.38
C ILE A 80 9.42 -8.17 23.81
N ALA A 81 9.47 -7.48 22.67
CA ALA A 81 10.70 -6.96 22.09
C ALA A 81 11.40 -5.94 23.00
N SER A 82 10.63 -5.17 23.78
CA SER A 82 11.17 -4.31 24.83
C SER A 82 11.82 -5.08 25.99
N THR A 83 11.48 -6.36 26.17
CA THR A 83 11.99 -7.23 27.25
C THR A 83 13.12 -8.14 26.76
N ASP A 84 13.02 -8.64 25.53
CA ASP A 84 13.99 -9.52 24.88
C ASP A 84 14.45 -8.90 23.56
N SER A 85 15.61 -8.23 23.60
CA SER A 85 16.21 -7.54 22.46
C SER A 85 16.73 -8.49 21.37
N SER A 86 16.67 -9.81 21.59
CA SER A 86 17.06 -10.82 20.60
C SER A 86 15.97 -11.07 19.54
N ILE A 87 14.75 -10.56 19.76
CA ILE A 87 13.65 -10.72 18.83
C ILE A 87 13.80 -9.75 17.65
N ASN A 88 14.05 -10.28 16.46
CA ASN A 88 14.11 -9.48 15.23
C ASN A 88 12.72 -8.93 14.87
N ILE A 89 12.60 -7.60 14.83
CA ILE A 89 11.38 -6.85 14.48
C ILE A 89 10.82 -7.27 13.11
N GLU A 90 11.66 -7.55 12.12
CA GLU A 90 11.23 -8.00 10.78
C GLU A 90 10.56 -9.39 10.80
N ASN A 91 10.81 -10.19 11.84
CA ASN A 91 10.16 -11.47 12.04
C ASN A 91 8.84 -11.35 12.81
N ILE A 92 8.67 -10.27 13.59
CA ILE A 92 7.47 -10.02 14.40
C ILE A 92 6.26 -9.79 13.49
N ASP A 93 6.35 -8.86 12.53
CA ASP A 93 5.22 -8.56 11.63
C ASP A 93 4.77 -9.78 10.84
N ASN A 94 5.75 -10.55 10.33
CA ASN A 94 5.50 -11.79 9.62
C ASN A 94 4.77 -12.82 10.50
N ARG A 95 5.19 -12.94 11.77
CA ARG A 95 4.57 -13.82 12.74
C ARG A 95 3.16 -13.38 13.09
N ILE A 96 2.94 -12.09 13.35
CA ILE A 96 1.62 -11.50 13.62
C ILE A 96 0.66 -11.80 12.46
N ILE A 97 1.11 -11.59 11.21
CA ILE A 97 0.31 -11.88 10.03
C ILE A 97 -0.06 -13.36 9.94
N THR A 98 0.89 -14.26 10.17
CA THR A 98 0.58 -15.70 10.16
C THR A 98 -0.33 -16.13 11.31
N GLU A 99 -0.27 -15.47 12.47
CA GLU A 99 -1.14 -15.77 13.62
C GLU A 99 -2.57 -15.24 13.41
N VAL A 100 -2.73 -14.08 12.77
CA VAL A 100 -4.05 -13.45 12.57
C VAL A 100 -4.73 -13.91 11.28
N LEU A 101 -4.00 -13.98 10.16
CA LEU A 101 -4.53 -14.31 8.83
C LEU A 101 -4.28 -15.77 8.41
N GLY A 102 -3.45 -16.49 9.17
CA GLY A 102 -3.03 -17.84 8.86
C GLY A 102 -1.82 -17.90 7.94
N PRO A 103 -1.15 -19.06 7.84
CA PRO A 103 0.04 -19.24 7.01
C PRO A 103 -0.27 -19.04 5.53
N GLU A 104 0.66 -18.39 4.82
CA GLU A 104 0.59 -18.21 3.37
C GLU A 104 0.45 -19.56 2.67
N ARG A 105 -0.58 -19.72 1.82
CA ARG A 105 -0.85 -20.97 1.10
C ARG A 105 -0.36 -20.87 -0.33
N TYR A 106 0.43 -21.85 -0.76
CA TYR A 106 0.99 -21.92 -2.10
C TYR A 106 -0.09 -21.74 -3.17
N GLY A 107 0.10 -20.76 -4.07
CA GLY A 107 -0.84 -20.44 -5.16
C GLY A 107 -2.02 -19.55 -4.78
N ARG A 108 -2.10 -19.03 -3.54
CA ARG A 108 -3.12 -18.05 -3.12
C ARG A 108 -2.44 -16.83 -2.51
N VAL A 109 -2.51 -15.74 -3.25
CA VAL A 109 -1.94 -14.44 -2.91
C VAL A 109 -2.87 -13.80 -1.85
N GLN A 110 -2.43 -13.72 -0.59
CA GLN A 110 -3.23 -13.24 0.56
C GLN A 110 -3.50 -11.72 0.48
N PHE A 111 -2.52 -10.98 -0.02
CA PHE A 111 -2.58 -9.53 -0.25
C PHE A 111 -2.56 -9.27 -1.74
N GLN A 112 -2.92 -8.07 -2.22
CA GLN A 112 -2.50 -7.70 -3.56
C GLN A 112 -0.97 -7.74 -3.56
N GLY A 113 -0.39 -8.83 -4.08
CA GLY A 113 1.04 -8.88 -4.29
C GLY A 113 1.42 -7.61 -5.04
N SER A 114 2.59 -7.05 -4.75
CA SER A 114 3.34 -6.31 -5.75
C SER A 114 3.62 -7.29 -6.90
N GLY A 115 2.56 -7.58 -7.64
CA GLY A 115 2.56 -8.48 -8.76
C GLY A 115 3.27 -7.74 -9.87
N VAL A 116 4.12 -8.50 -10.55
CA VAL A 116 4.95 -8.07 -11.67
C VAL A 116 6.00 -7.01 -11.24
N THR A 117 7.22 -7.46 -10.92
CA THR A 117 8.36 -6.81 -11.61
C THR A 117 7.94 -6.83 -13.07
N PRO A 118 7.70 -5.68 -13.74
CA PRO A 118 7.27 -5.72 -15.12
C PRO A 118 8.22 -6.69 -15.81
N THR A 119 7.70 -7.82 -16.30
CA THR A 119 8.40 -8.43 -17.43
C THR A 119 8.45 -7.27 -18.39
N GLN A 120 9.65 -6.80 -18.72
CA GLN A 120 9.83 -5.67 -19.63
C GLN A 120 9.17 -6.05 -20.95
N TYR A 121 7.86 -5.84 -21.00
CA TYR A 121 7.11 -5.76 -22.20
C TYR A 121 7.37 -4.34 -22.65
N PHE A 122 8.17 -4.19 -23.70
CA PHE A 122 8.49 -2.91 -24.30
C PHE A 122 7.18 -2.15 -24.58
N GLY A 123 6.89 -1.12 -23.78
CA GLY A 123 5.67 -0.34 -23.89
C GLY A 123 5.42 0.55 -22.67
N SER A 124 5.32 1.85 -22.91
CA SER A 124 5.23 2.93 -21.91
C SER A 124 3.85 3.02 -21.25
N GLY A 125 3.42 1.99 -20.50
CA GLY A 125 2.08 1.94 -19.91
C GLY A 125 1.99 1.82 -18.39
N SER A 126 3.08 1.58 -17.67
CA SER A 126 3.02 1.16 -16.25
C SER A 126 2.91 2.29 -15.22
N GLN A 127 2.70 3.54 -15.63
CA GLN A 127 2.81 4.71 -14.75
C GLN A 127 1.47 5.23 -14.20
N GLN A 128 0.46 4.37 -14.06
CA GLN A 128 -0.84 4.71 -13.48
C GLN A 128 -1.10 4.03 -12.12
N TYR A 129 -0.06 3.77 -11.33
CA TYR A 129 -0.23 3.21 -9.98
C TYR A 129 0.24 4.19 -8.90
N MET A 130 -0.70 5.01 -8.40
CA MET A 130 -0.91 5.41 -6.98
C MET A 130 -1.60 6.79 -6.86
N PRO A 131 -2.91 6.85 -6.59
CA PRO A 131 -3.55 8.08 -6.09
C PRO A 131 -3.37 8.26 -4.56
N PHE A 132 -2.94 7.23 -3.82
CA PHE A 132 -2.89 7.23 -2.35
C PHE A 132 -1.80 8.16 -1.77
N TRP A 133 -0.60 8.15 -2.37
CA TRP A 133 0.50 9.03 -1.94
C TRP A 133 0.13 10.51 -2.11
N SER A 134 -0.52 10.86 -3.22
CA SER A 134 -1.00 12.22 -3.50
C SER A 134 -2.13 12.65 -2.55
N GLN A 135 -3.02 11.73 -2.18
CA GLN A 135 -4.14 12.02 -1.28
C GLN A 135 -3.67 12.27 0.18
N ALA A 136 -2.72 11.47 0.67
CA ALA A 136 -2.12 11.67 1.99
C ALA A 136 -1.37 13.01 2.07
N GLN A 137 -0.60 13.34 1.02
CA GLN A 137 0.13 14.60 0.93
C GLN A 137 -0.80 15.82 0.90
N ALA A 138 -1.93 15.74 0.18
CA ALA A 138 -2.94 16.80 0.14
C ALA A 138 -3.62 17.02 1.51
N LYS A 139 -3.92 15.94 2.26
CA LYS A 139 -4.48 16.03 3.62
C LYS A 139 -3.48 16.66 4.59
N VAL A 140 -2.21 16.26 4.55
CA VAL A 140 -1.15 16.85 5.39
C VAL A 140 -0.99 18.35 5.10
N GLN A 141 -1.04 18.76 3.84
CA GLN A 141 -0.95 20.18 3.48
C GLN A 141 -2.14 20.98 4.02
N ARG A 142 -3.36 20.47 3.87
CA ARG A 142 -4.57 21.12 4.38
C ARG A 142 -4.55 21.31 5.90
N LEU A 143 -4.04 20.31 6.64
CA LEU A 143 -3.88 20.42 8.09
C LEU A 143 -2.84 21.48 8.48
N ARG A 144 -1.73 21.56 7.74
CA ARG A 144 -0.73 22.63 7.95
C ARG A 144 -1.32 24.01 7.74
N ASP A 145 -2.11 24.18 6.68
CA ASP A 145 -2.75 25.46 6.37
C ASP A 145 -3.75 25.86 7.47
N GLN A 146 -4.51 24.90 8.02
CA GLN A 146 -5.42 25.15 9.15
C GLN A 146 -4.68 25.56 10.43
N ILE A 147 -3.58 24.87 10.76
CA ILE A 147 -2.76 25.20 11.94
C ILE A 147 -2.16 26.60 11.79
N ALA A 148 -1.65 26.95 10.61
CA ALA A 148 -1.10 28.26 10.32
C ALA A 148 -2.15 29.38 10.48
N GLN A 149 -3.38 29.16 10.01
CA GLN A 149 -4.48 30.12 10.18
C GLN A 149 -4.86 30.30 11.65
N MET A 150 -4.98 29.22 12.42
CA MET A 150 -5.25 29.32 13.86
C MET A 150 -4.15 30.08 14.60
N GLN A 151 -2.89 29.85 14.26
CA GLN A 151 -1.76 30.55 14.87
C GLN A 151 -1.78 32.04 14.55
N LEU A 152 -2.05 32.42 13.29
CA LEU A 152 -2.19 33.82 12.87
C LEU A 152 -3.31 34.53 13.64
N ASN A 153 -4.50 33.93 13.73
CA ASN A 153 -5.62 34.51 14.46
C ASN A 153 -5.32 34.69 15.95
N THR A 154 -4.57 33.76 16.54
CA THR A 154 -4.18 33.83 17.97
C THR A 154 -3.18 34.97 18.20
N VAL A 155 -2.20 35.12 17.31
CA VAL A 155 -1.20 36.20 17.37
C VAL A 155 -1.86 37.56 17.18
N GLU A 156 -2.82 37.66 16.26
CA GLU A 156 -3.58 38.89 16.02
C GLU A 156 -4.41 39.30 17.25
N GLN A 157 -5.12 38.35 17.86
CA GLN A 157 -5.86 38.59 19.11
C GLN A 157 -4.93 39.01 20.26
N PHE A 158 -3.75 38.39 20.38
CA PHE A 158 -2.77 38.77 21.40
C PHE A 158 -2.27 40.21 21.19
N ALA A 159 -1.96 40.59 19.93
CA ALA A 159 -1.53 41.94 19.59
C ALA A 159 -2.62 42.99 19.86
N GLU A 160 -3.89 42.68 19.61
CA GLU A 160 -5.00 43.58 19.96
C GLU A 160 -5.15 43.79 21.47
N VAL A 161 -5.05 42.71 22.25
CA VAL A 161 -5.12 42.79 23.71
C VAL A 161 -3.95 43.61 24.25
N GLN A 162 -2.75 43.42 23.70
CA GLN A 162 -1.56 44.17 24.10
C GLN A 162 -1.70 45.67 23.79
N ARG A 163 -2.22 46.05 22.61
CA ARG A 163 -2.50 47.46 22.28
C ARG A 163 -3.50 48.11 23.25
N LYS A 164 -4.59 47.40 23.57
CA LYS A 164 -5.58 47.91 24.55
C LYS A 164 -4.98 48.07 25.94
N TYR A 165 -4.05 47.20 26.33
CA TYR A 165 -3.36 47.32 27.61
C TYR A 165 -2.42 48.54 27.65
N GLU A 166 -1.70 48.80 26.56
CA GLU A 166 -0.81 49.97 26.42
C GLU A 166 -1.59 51.30 26.38
N GLU A 167 -2.75 51.35 25.71
CA GLU A 167 -3.63 52.53 25.68
C GLU A 167 -4.21 52.88 27.07
N LEU A 168 -4.41 51.89 27.94
CA LEU A 168 -4.88 52.11 29.31
C LEU A 168 -3.77 52.57 30.28
N GLN A 169 -2.50 52.49 29.86
CA GLN A 169 -1.34 52.93 30.66
C GLN A 169 -0.86 54.35 30.32
N GLN A 170 -1.46 55.02 29.33
CA GLN A 170 -1.27 56.44 29.00
C GLN A 170 -2.34 57.32 29.63
#